data_AF-A0A848U148-F1
#
_entry.id   AF-A0A848U148-F1
#
_cell.length_a   1.000
_cell.length_b   1.000
_cell.length_c   1.000
_cell.angle_alpha   90.00
_cell.angle_beta   90.00
_cell.angle_gamma   90.00
#
_symmetry.space_group_name_H-M   'P 1'
#
loop_
_entity.id
_entity.type
_entity.pdbx_description
1 polymer ?
#
loop_
_entity_poly.entity_id
_entity_poly.type
_entity_poly.pdbx_seq_one_letter_code
_entity_poly.pdbx_strand_id
1 'polypeptide(L)'
;MKSAADRTGGYVGMLLLILCLGAPCMVLAQQKQLSMEELEQYIAQQKEALEAVRANRDETRQKAEAVSAALAEQEARKAQVEKDLETLCRQQDELRPGTYDECRNASDS
;
A
#
# COMPACT_ATOMS: atom_id res chain seq x y z
N MET A 1 6.30 -49.31 -3.71
CA MET A 1 5.43 -48.30 -4.36
C MET A 1 5.80 -46.95 -3.77
N LYS A 2 6.56 -46.12 -4.48
CA LYS A 2 7.04 -44.81 -4.02
C LYS A 2 6.53 -43.77 -5.00
N SER A 3 5.75 -42.84 -4.48
CA SER A 3 4.89 -41.91 -5.20
C SER A 3 5.70 -40.99 -6.12
N ALA A 4 5.32 -40.93 -7.39
CA ALA A 4 5.84 -39.99 -8.39
C ALA A 4 4.93 -38.76 -8.42
N ALA A 5 5.20 -37.78 -7.56
CA ALA A 5 4.42 -36.55 -7.48
C ALA A 5 5.28 -35.29 -7.28
N ASP A 6 6.54 -35.30 -7.74
CA ASP A 6 7.51 -34.20 -7.50
C ASP A 6 8.31 -33.82 -8.76
N ARG A 7 7.63 -33.55 -9.88
CA ARG A 7 8.33 -33.17 -11.13
C ARG A 7 7.65 -32.11 -11.99
N THR A 8 6.83 -31.24 -11.39
CA THR A 8 6.15 -30.15 -12.11
C THR A 8 6.49 -28.75 -11.59
N GLY A 9 7.23 -28.62 -10.48
CA GLY A 9 7.59 -27.32 -9.88
C GLY A 9 8.79 -26.59 -10.51
N GLY A 10 9.68 -27.28 -11.22
CA GLY A 10 10.91 -26.67 -11.75
C GLY A 10 10.72 -25.85 -13.03
N TYR A 11 9.80 -26.24 -13.90
CA TYR A 11 9.64 -25.61 -15.21
C TYR A 11 8.82 -24.32 -15.17
N VAL A 12 7.87 -24.20 -14.23
CA VAL A 12 7.05 -22.99 -14.08
C VAL A 12 7.88 -21.85 -13.48
N GLY A 13 8.76 -22.16 -12.52
CA GLY A 13 9.69 -21.17 -11.95
C GLY A 13 10.77 -20.70 -12.93
N MET A 14 11.23 -21.59 -13.83
CA MET A 14 12.25 -21.25 -14.84
C MET A 14 11.65 -20.49 -16.03
N LEU A 15 10.39 -20.73 -16.42
CA LEU A 15 9.71 -19.94 -17.44
C LEU A 15 9.42 -18.50 -17.00
N LEU A 16 9.10 -18.28 -15.72
CA LEU A 16 8.85 -16.94 -15.18
C LEU A 16 10.12 -16.08 -15.12
N LEU A 17 11.29 -16.71 -14.95
CA LEU A 17 12.59 -16.04 -14.91
C LEU A 17 13.11 -15.63 -16.30
N ILE A 18 12.68 -16.31 -17.37
CA ILE A 18 13.04 -16.00 -18.76
C ILE A 18 12.21 -14.84 -19.32
N LEU A 19 11.01 -14.60 -18.78
CA LEU A 19 10.14 -13.47 -19.17
C LEU A 19 10.62 -12.10 -18.64
N CYS A 20 11.49 -12.07 -17.63
CA CYS A 20 11.97 -10.81 -17.02
C CYS A 20 13.33 -10.31 -17.54
N LEU A 21 14.05 -11.09 -18.36
CA LEU A 21 15.39 -10.74 -18.87
C LEU A 21 15.45 -10.50 -20.38
N GLY A 22 14.31 -10.64 -21.09
CA GLY A 22 14.25 -10.65 -22.56
C GLY A 22 13.65 -9.42 -23.25
N ALA A 23 13.34 -8.32 -22.54
CA ALA A 23 12.87 -7.10 -23.21
C ALA A 23 13.07 -5.80 -22.39
N PRO A 24 14.29 -5.25 -22.38
CA PRO A 24 14.42 -3.79 -22.49
C PRO A 24 15.26 -3.44 -23.73
N CYS A 25 14.91 -3.98 -24.90
CA CYS A 25 15.55 -3.61 -26.17
C CYS A 25 14.57 -3.22 -27.30
N MET A 26 13.26 -3.30 -27.08
CA MET A 26 12.26 -2.79 -28.03
C MET A 26 11.68 -1.42 -27.65
N VAL A 27 12.45 -0.59 -26.93
CA VAL A 27 12.21 0.85 -26.86
C VAL A 27 13.29 1.58 -27.67
N LEU A 28 13.54 1.11 -28.89
CA LEU A 28 14.32 1.85 -29.86
C LEU A 28 13.59 1.76 -31.20
N ALA A 29 13.23 2.94 -31.70
CA ALA A 29 12.80 3.22 -33.07
C ALA A 29 11.40 2.77 -33.52
N GLN A 30 10.34 3.30 -32.88
CA GLN A 30 9.30 3.92 -33.71
C GLN A 30 9.61 5.41 -33.81
N GLN A 31 10.73 5.73 -34.48
CA GLN A 31 11.07 7.11 -34.80
C GLN A 31 10.12 7.54 -35.93
N LYS A 32 8.90 7.91 -35.53
CA LYS A 32 7.96 8.63 -36.39
C LYS A 32 8.75 9.84 -36.90
N GLN A 33 9.04 9.88 -38.20
CA GLN A 33 9.66 11.05 -38.85
C GLN A 33 8.62 12.16 -38.83
N LEU A 34 8.48 12.79 -37.67
CA LEU A 34 7.69 13.99 -37.49
C LEU A 34 8.41 15.12 -38.23
N SER A 35 7.66 15.99 -38.89
CA SER A 35 8.19 17.27 -39.31
C SER A 35 8.68 18.05 -38.07
N MET A 36 9.51 19.07 -38.27
CA MET A 36 10.01 19.89 -37.15
C MET A 36 8.85 20.48 -36.33
N GLU A 37 7.80 20.96 -37.02
CA GLU A 37 6.60 21.52 -36.40
C GLU A 37 5.81 20.45 -35.62
N GLU A 38 5.66 19.25 -36.17
CA GLU A 38 4.99 18.14 -35.48
C GLU A 38 5.79 17.67 -34.25
N LEU A 39 7.13 17.72 -34.32
CA LEU A 39 8.01 17.39 -33.21
C LEU A 39 7.91 18.42 -32.09
N GLU A 40 7.87 19.71 -32.41
CA GLU A 40 7.68 20.79 -31.44
C GLU A 40 6.32 20.68 -30.72
N GLN A 41 5.25 20.43 -31.48
CA GLN A 41 3.92 20.19 -30.90
C GLN A 41 3.90 18.95 -30.00
N TYR A 42 4.52 17.86 -30.44
CA TYR A 42 4.61 16.65 -29.64
C TYR A 42 5.39 16.88 -28.33
N ILE A 43 6.51 17.60 -28.39
CA ILE A 43 7.29 17.95 -27.19
C ILE A 43 6.46 18.84 -26.25
N ALA A 44 5.70 19.81 -26.77
CA ALA A 44 4.83 20.65 -25.97
C ALA A 44 3.75 19.82 -25.24
N GLN A 45 3.06 18.93 -25.97
CA GLN A 45 2.07 18.02 -25.40
C GLN A 45 2.66 17.10 -24.34
N GLN A 46 3.85 16.56 -24.57
CA GLN A 46 4.53 15.70 -23.60
C GLN A 46 4.94 16.45 -22.34
N LYS A 47 5.37 17.71 -22.47
CA LYS A 47 5.66 18.57 -21.31
C LYS A 47 4.40 18.84 -20.50
N GLU A 48 3.29 19.17 -21.14
CA GLU A 48 2.00 19.39 -20.47
C GLU A 48 1.52 18.13 -19.75
N ALA A 49 1.57 16.97 -20.43
CA ALA A 49 1.22 15.68 -19.83
C ALA A 49 2.11 15.35 -18.63
N LEU A 50 3.41 15.63 -18.71
CA LEU A 50 4.35 15.40 -17.61
C LEU A 50 4.04 16.29 -16.41
N GLU A 51 3.73 17.57 -16.62
CA GLU A 51 3.34 18.47 -15.54
C GLU A 51 2.01 18.05 -14.89
N ALA A 52 1.04 17.59 -15.68
CA ALA A 52 -0.20 17.04 -15.14
C ALA A 52 0.03 15.80 -14.26
N VAL A 53 0.90 14.88 -14.70
CA VAL A 53 1.28 13.69 -13.92
C VAL A 53 2.02 14.08 -12.63
N ARG A 54 2.92 15.08 -12.69
CA ARG A 54 3.62 15.60 -11.50
C ARG A 54 2.65 16.19 -10.48
N ALA A 55 1.73 17.03 -10.94
CA ALA A 55 0.71 17.63 -10.08
C ALA A 55 -0.17 16.55 -9.42
N ASN A 56 -0.63 15.57 -10.19
CA ASN A 56 -1.46 14.48 -9.65
C ASN A 56 -0.69 13.60 -8.65
N ARG A 57 0.59 13.31 -8.92
CA ARG A 57 1.46 12.60 -7.97
C ARG A 57 1.60 13.38 -6.67
N ASP A 58 1.83 14.68 -6.74
CA ASP A 58 2.04 15.51 -5.55
C ASP A 58 0.76 15.66 -4.74
N GLU A 59 -0.41 15.79 -5.40
CA GLU A 59 -1.72 15.75 -4.73
C GLU A 59 -1.97 14.40 -4.04
N THR A 60 -1.66 13.29 -4.74
CA THR A 60 -1.82 11.94 -4.19
C THR A 60 -0.93 11.73 -2.98
N ARG A 61 0.32 12.20 -3.04
CA ARG A 61 1.25 12.15 -1.90
C ARG A 61 0.70 12.91 -0.70
N GLN A 62 0.20 14.14 -0.91
CA GLN A 62 -0.40 14.94 0.17
C GLN A 62 -1.61 14.24 0.80
N LYS A 63 -2.48 13.63 -0.01
CA LYS A 63 -3.62 12.85 0.50
C LYS A 63 -3.17 11.63 1.31
N ALA A 64 -2.15 10.92 0.83
CA ALA A 64 -1.59 9.77 1.55
C ALA A 64 -0.98 10.18 2.90
N GLU A 65 -0.24 11.29 2.94
CA GLU A 65 0.31 11.86 4.18
C GLU A 65 -0.80 12.26 5.15
N ALA A 66 -1.87 12.90 4.68
CA ALA A 66 -3.02 13.27 5.50
C ALA A 66 -3.75 12.05 6.08
N VAL A 67 -3.98 11.01 5.28
CA VAL A 67 -4.60 9.76 5.75
C VAL A 67 -3.70 9.08 6.77
N SER A 68 -2.39 9.01 6.52
CA SER A 68 -1.44 8.42 7.46
C SER A 68 -1.43 9.16 8.81
N ALA A 69 -1.49 10.49 8.79
CA ALA A 69 -1.56 11.28 10.01
C ALA A 69 -2.87 11.04 10.77
N ALA A 70 -4.01 10.99 10.07
CA ALA A 70 -5.31 10.72 10.67
C ALA A 70 -5.40 9.32 11.29
N LEU A 71 -4.80 8.31 10.65
CA LEU A 71 -4.70 6.95 11.18
C LEU A 71 -3.84 6.91 12.44
N ALA A 72 -2.67 7.55 12.42
CA ALA A 72 -1.79 7.62 13.59
C ALA A 72 -2.50 8.31 14.78
N GLU A 73 -3.25 9.39 14.52
CA GLU A 73 -4.06 10.05 15.55
C GLU A 73 -5.18 9.14 16.07
N GLN A 74 -5.85 8.41 15.18
CA GLN A 74 -6.89 7.45 15.57
C GLN A 74 -6.33 6.32 16.45
N GLU A 75 -5.19 5.75 16.09
CA GLU A 75 -4.52 4.72 16.89
C GLU A 75 -4.11 5.25 18.26
N ALA A 76 -3.56 6.47 18.32
CA ALA A 76 -3.22 7.11 19.58
C ALA A 76 -4.45 7.32 20.48
N ARG A 77 -5.57 7.78 19.90
CA ARG A 77 -6.84 7.91 20.63
C ARG A 77 -7.35 6.56 21.11
N LYS A 78 -7.28 5.51 20.28
CA LYS A 78 -7.71 4.17 20.66
C LYS A 78 -6.89 3.63 21.83
N ALA A 79 -5.57 3.75 21.77
CA ALA A 79 -4.67 3.35 22.85
C ALA A 79 -4.95 4.11 24.16
N GLN A 80 -5.27 5.40 24.07
CA GLN A 80 -5.65 6.19 25.23
C GLN A 80 -6.97 5.71 25.84
N VAL A 81 -7.99 5.46 25.00
CA VAL A 81 -9.28 4.93 25.44
C VAL A 81 -9.14 3.53 26.07
N GLU A 82 -8.34 2.64 25.48
CA GLU A 82 -8.06 1.31 26.04
C GLU A 82 -7.42 1.40 27.44
N LYS A 83 -6.49 2.34 27.64
CA LYS A 83 -5.86 2.59 28.94
C LYS A 83 -6.85 3.17 29.97
N ASP A 84 -7.71 4.07 29.55
CA ASP A 84 -8.73 4.66 30.42
C ASP A 84 -9.76 3.59 30.82
N LEU A 85 -10.15 2.72 29.90
CA LEU A 85 -11.03 1.57 30.18
C LEU A 85 -10.37 0.57 31.13
N GLU A 86 -9.10 0.22 30.94
CA GLU A 86 -8.37 -0.63 31.88
C GLU A 86 -8.37 -0.02 33.30
N THR A 87 -8.16 1.29 33.39
CA THR A 87 -8.18 2.03 34.66
C THR A 87 -9.57 1.94 35.31
N LEU A 88 -10.63 2.18 34.55
CA LEU A 88 -12.01 2.12 35.04
C LEU A 88 -12.40 0.70 35.47
N CYS A 89 -12.01 -0.34 34.72
CA CYS A 89 -12.27 -1.72 35.10
C CYS A 89 -11.54 -2.10 36.40
N ARG A 90 -10.30 -1.64 36.60
CA ARG A 90 -9.60 -1.84 37.89
C ARG A 90 -10.29 -1.14 39.04
N GLN A 91 -10.70 0.13 38.85
CA GLN A 91 -11.44 0.89 39.86
C GLN A 91 -12.78 0.21 40.20
N GLN A 92 -13.47 -0.36 39.20
CA GLN A 92 -14.68 -1.13 39.44
C GLN A 92 -14.39 -2.41 40.23
N ASP A 93 -13.31 -3.13 39.92
CA ASP A 93 -12.91 -4.34 40.64
C ASP A 93 -12.55 -4.06 42.10
N GLU A 94 -11.91 -2.93 42.39
CA GLU A 94 -11.66 -2.47 43.76
C GLU A 94 -12.96 -2.25 44.56
N LEU A 95 -14.03 -1.80 43.90
CA LEU A 95 -15.35 -1.61 44.50
C LEU A 95 -16.16 -2.91 44.58
N ARG A 96 -16.00 -3.79 43.57
CA ARG A 96 -16.70 -5.07 43.44
C ARG A 96 -15.71 -6.13 42.93
N PRO A 97 -15.01 -6.84 43.84
CA PRO A 97 -13.97 -7.79 43.48
C PRO A 97 -14.47 -8.92 42.56
N GLY A 98 -13.65 -9.27 41.57
CA GLY A 98 -13.94 -10.30 40.58
C GLY A 98 -14.71 -9.80 39.35
N THR A 99 -14.83 -8.49 39.14
CA THR A 99 -15.54 -7.89 37.99
C THR A 99 -14.62 -7.38 36.89
N TYR A 100 -13.30 -7.34 37.11
CA TYR A 100 -12.34 -6.86 36.13
C TYR A 100 -12.47 -7.56 34.76
N ASP A 101 -12.49 -8.89 34.74
CA ASP A 101 -12.54 -9.67 33.49
C ASP A 101 -13.87 -9.46 32.75
N GLU A 102 -14.98 -9.36 33.46
CA GLU A 102 -16.29 -9.05 32.88
C GLU A 102 -16.30 -7.66 32.24
N CYS A 103 -15.74 -6.66 32.91
CA CYS A 103 -15.64 -5.29 32.42
C CYS A 103 -14.73 -5.18 31.19
N ARG A 104 -13.54 -5.79 31.24
CA ARG A 104 -12.56 -5.74 30.14
C ARG A 104 -13.09 -6.40 28.87
N ASN A 105 -13.75 -7.56 29.00
CA ASN A 105 -14.27 -8.28 27.84
C ASN A 105 -15.47 -7.56 27.19
N ALA A 106 -16.23 -6.77 27.95
CA ALA A 106 -17.32 -5.95 27.41
C ALA A 106 -16.82 -4.80 26.52
N SER A 107 -15.59 -4.32 26.71
CA SER A 107 -14.97 -3.29 25.87
C SER A 107 -14.33 -3.79 24.57
N ASP A 108 -14.14 -5.11 24.43
CA ASP A 108 -13.51 -5.73 23.26
C ASP A 108 -14.52 -6.23 22.20
N SER A 109 -15.83 -6.08 22.47
CA SER A 109 -16.96 -6.50 21.60
C SER A 109 -17.51 -5.38 20.74
#